data_AF-A0A1A9LCB0-F1
#
_entry.id   AF-A0A1A9LCB0-F1
#
_cell.length_a   1.000
_cell.length_b   1.000
_cell.length_c   1.000
_cell.angle_alpha   90.00
_cell.angle_beta   90.00
_cell.angle_gamma   90.00
#
_symmetry.space_group_name_H-M   'P 1'
#
loop_
_entity.id
_entity.type
_entity.pdbx_description
1 polymer ?
#
loop_
_entity_poly.entity_id
_entity_poly.type
_entity_poly.pdbx_seq_one_letter_code
_entity_poly.pdbx_strand_id
1 'polypeptide(L)'
;MEFSESTKLRKARKRLEALKGFYKHLLVYIVVNIAIFIVRGNVLEFFQNQSPDKNFIEWVNWNTLIVPIFWGIGLLFHASKVFQYNFPFIKNWEDRQIKRFMDED
;
A
#
# COMPACT_ATOMS: atom_id res chain seq x y z
N MET A 1 39.63 1.52 -1.90
CA MET A 1 38.65 2.01 -0.90
C MET A 1 37.56 2.89 -1.53
N GLU A 2 37.90 3.78 -2.46
CA GLU A 2 36.95 4.70 -3.15
C GLU A 2 35.75 4.02 -3.84
N PHE A 3 35.95 2.83 -4.42
CA PHE A 3 34.89 2.04 -5.07
C PHE A 3 33.86 1.45 -4.07
N SER A 4 34.26 1.23 -2.82
CA SER A 4 33.40 0.72 -1.73
C SER A 4 32.54 1.83 -1.13
N GLU A 5 33.13 3.02 -0.96
CA GLU A 5 32.43 4.24 -0.56
C GLU A 5 31.34 4.63 -1.58
N SER A 6 31.66 4.63 -2.88
CA SER A 6 30.70 4.96 -3.94
C SER A 6 29.53 3.96 -4.01
N THR A 7 29.78 2.67 -3.76
CA THR A 7 28.72 1.65 -3.75
C THR A 7 27.81 1.75 -2.53
N LYS A 8 28.34 2.05 -1.34
CA LYS A 8 27.54 2.31 -0.14
C LYS A 8 26.66 3.56 -0.30
N LEU A 9 27.23 4.66 -0.81
CA LEU A 9 26.49 5.89 -1.09
C LEU A 9 25.36 5.66 -2.11
N ARG A 10 25.63 4.89 -3.17
CA ARG A 10 24.61 4.54 -4.18
C ARG A 10 23.48 3.71 -3.57
N LYS A 11 23.78 2.75 -2.70
CA LYS A 11 22.75 1.95 -1.99
C LYS A 11 21.91 2.83 -1.07
N ALA A 12 22.53 3.74 -0.33
CA ALA A 12 21.83 4.68 0.55
C ALA A 12 20.91 5.63 -0.24
N ARG A 13 21.37 6.18 -1.38
CA ARG A 13 20.53 7.02 -2.26
C ARG A 13 19.31 6.27 -2.79
N LYS A 14 19.49 5.05 -3.30
CA LYS A 14 18.37 4.21 -3.78
C LYS A 14 17.34 3.96 -2.67
N ARG A 15 17.79 3.75 -1.43
CA ARG A 15 16.89 3.60 -0.27
C ARG A 15 16.10 4.86 0.03
N LEU A 16 16.75 6.01 0.02
CA LEU A 16 16.09 7.29 0.22
C LEU A 16 15.04 7.57 -0.86
N GLU A 17 15.34 7.27 -2.11
CA GLU A 17 14.39 7.42 -3.23
C GLU A 17 13.17 6.51 -3.07
N ALA A 18 13.38 5.24 -2.71
CA ALA A 18 12.30 4.31 -2.43
C ALA A 18 11.41 4.78 -1.26
N LEU A 19 12.02 5.28 -0.19
CA LEU A 19 11.31 5.80 0.97
C LEU A 19 10.51 7.07 0.65
N LYS A 20 11.09 8.01 -0.11
CA LYS A 20 10.38 9.18 -0.63
C LYS A 20 9.20 8.79 -1.52
N GLY A 21 9.38 7.80 -2.39
CA GLY A 21 8.31 7.25 -3.22
C GLY A 21 7.16 6.68 -2.39
N PHE A 22 7.48 5.93 -1.34
CA PHE A 22 6.48 5.43 -0.39
C PHE A 22 5.71 6.54 0.31
N TYR A 23 6.40 7.52 0.89
CA TYR A 23 5.72 8.61 1.61
C TYR A 23 4.84 9.46 0.70
N LYS A 24 5.23 9.68 -0.56
CA LYS A 24 4.36 10.34 -1.54
C LYS A 24 3.09 9.53 -1.79
N HIS A 25 3.21 8.21 -2.00
CA HIS A 25 2.05 7.35 -2.19
C HIS A 25 1.15 7.31 -0.95
N LEU A 26 1.74 7.18 0.25
CA LEU A 26 1.01 7.23 1.53
C LEU A 26 0.28 8.57 1.73
N LEU A 27 0.93 9.69 1.42
CA LEU A 27 0.32 11.01 1.52
C LEU A 27 -0.89 11.13 0.58
N VAL A 28 -0.74 10.75 -0.69
CA VAL A 28 -1.84 10.77 -1.67
C VAL A 28 -2.98 9.87 -1.19
N TYR A 29 -2.66 8.66 -0.71
CA TYR A 29 -3.65 7.75 -0.13
C TYR A 29 -4.42 8.42 1.01
N ILE A 30 -3.76 9.04 1.99
CA ILE A 30 -4.43 9.70 3.12
C ILE A 30 -5.33 10.85 2.62
N VAL A 31 -4.80 11.73 1.78
CA VAL A 31 -5.54 12.91 1.28
C VAL A 31 -6.78 12.50 0.49
N VAL A 32 -6.64 11.54 -0.43
CA VAL A 32 -7.75 11.05 -1.25
C VAL A 32 -8.81 10.38 -0.38
N ASN A 33 -8.41 9.55 0.58
CA ASN A 33 -9.37 8.89 1.46
C ASN A 33 -10.13 9.89 2.34
N ILE A 34 -9.45 10.90 2.90
CA ILE A 34 -10.13 11.98 3.64
C ILE A 34 -11.14 12.69 2.74
N ALA A 35 -10.77 13.03 1.50
CA ALA A 35 -11.67 13.66 0.55
C ALA A 35 -12.90 12.77 0.24
N ILE A 36 -12.71 11.46 0.05
CA ILE A 36 -13.80 10.51 -0.18
C ILE A 36 -14.78 10.49 1.01
N PHE A 37 -14.27 10.45 2.25
CA PHE A 37 -15.12 10.46 3.45
C PHE A 37 -15.90 11.78 3.60
N ILE A 38 -15.28 12.91 3.29
CA ILE A 38 -15.96 14.22 3.31
C ILE A 38 -17.06 14.26 2.24
N VAL A 39 -16.74 13.87 0.99
CA VAL A 39 -17.72 13.85 -0.11
C VAL A 39 -18.87 12.91 0.21
N ARG A 40 -18.60 11.72 0.78
CA ARG A 40 -19.65 10.80 1.23
C ARG A 40 -20.63 11.49 2.18
N GLY A 41 -20.15 12.22 3.18
CA GLY A 41 -21.01 12.90 4.16
C GLY A 41 -21.96 13.89 3.49
N ASN A 42 -21.41 14.77 2.64
CA ASN A 42 -22.18 15.79 1.92
C ASN A 42 -23.17 15.18 0.91
N VAL A 43 -22.74 14.14 0.18
CA VAL A 43 -23.58 13.43 -0.80
C VAL A 43 -24.72 12.71 -0.09
N LEU A 44 -24.44 11.93 0.95
CA LEU A 44 -25.48 11.19 1.67
C LEU A 44 -26.50 12.13 2.31
N GLU A 45 -26.07 13.25 2.89
CA GLU A 45 -26.97 14.25 3.48
C GLU A 45 -27.89 14.88 2.42
N PHE A 46 -27.35 15.24 1.24
CA PHE A 46 -28.13 15.78 0.14
C PHE A 46 -29.19 14.79 -0.38
N PHE A 47 -28.78 13.54 -0.65
CA PHE A 47 -29.66 12.53 -1.23
C PHE A 47 -30.69 12.00 -0.23
N GLN A 48 -30.35 11.89 1.06
CA GLN A 48 -31.32 11.50 2.09
C GLN A 48 -32.44 12.53 2.25
N ASN A 49 -32.15 13.82 2.06
CA ASN A 49 -33.13 14.89 2.20
C ASN A 49 -34.00 15.11 0.96
N GLN A 50 -33.50 14.82 -0.25
CA GLN A 50 -34.24 15.07 -1.50
C GLN A 50 -34.88 13.82 -2.12
N SER A 51 -34.19 12.67 -2.12
CA SER A 51 -34.63 11.44 -2.78
C SER A 51 -33.96 10.21 -2.16
N PRO A 52 -34.60 9.50 -1.22
CA PRO A 52 -33.98 8.43 -0.45
C PRO A 52 -33.96 7.11 -1.23
N ASP A 53 -33.24 7.07 -2.35
CA ASP A 53 -32.94 5.81 -3.02
C ASP A 53 -31.96 5.00 -2.16
N LYS A 54 -32.50 3.96 -1.52
CA LYS A 54 -31.75 3.06 -0.64
C LYS A 54 -30.64 2.34 -1.39
N ASN A 55 -30.85 1.97 -2.66
CA ASN A 55 -29.86 1.25 -3.45
C ASN A 55 -28.66 2.15 -3.75
N PHE A 56 -28.91 3.43 -4.06
CA PHE A 56 -27.85 4.42 -4.27
C PHE A 56 -27.05 4.67 -2.98
N ILE A 57 -27.73 4.87 -1.85
CA ILE A 57 -27.06 5.08 -0.54
C ILE A 57 -26.19 3.89 -0.17
N GLU A 58 -26.71 2.67 -0.33
CA GLU A 58 -25.96 1.44 -0.07
C GLU A 58 -24.75 1.31 -1.02
N TRP A 59 -24.93 1.60 -2.31
CA TRP A 59 -23.83 1.61 -3.28
C TRP A 59 -22.73 2.61 -2.90
N VAL A 60 -23.07 3.84 -2.50
CA VAL A 60 -22.09 4.85 -2.04
C VAL A 60 -21.36 4.36 -0.79
N ASN A 61 -22.07 3.78 0.17
CA ASN A 61 -21.48 3.25 1.39
C ASN A 61 -20.49 2.12 1.11
N TRP A 62 -20.86 1.15 0.27
CA TRP A 62 -19.99 0.03 -0.11
C TRP A 62 -18.74 0.52 -0.84
N ASN A 63 -18.90 1.41 -1.83
CA ASN A 63 -17.76 1.92 -2.61
C ASN A 63 -16.80 2.76 -1.76
N THR A 64 -17.33 3.54 -0.81
CA THR A 64 -16.50 4.33 0.11
C THR A 64 -15.62 3.45 1.00
N LEU A 65 -15.98 2.19 1.25
CA LEU A 65 -15.16 1.27 2.04
C LEU A 65 -14.23 0.43 1.17
N ILE A 66 -14.73 -0.10 0.05
CA ILE A 66 -13.95 -1.04 -0.76
C ILE A 66 -12.78 -0.37 -1.50
N VAL A 67 -12.95 0.89 -1.93
CA VAL A 67 -11.92 1.64 -2.65
C VAL A 67 -10.68 1.89 -1.78
N PRO A 68 -10.81 2.45 -0.54
CA PRO A 68 -9.69 2.54 0.39
C PRO A 68 -9.03 1.20 0.68
N ILE A 69 -9.82 0.15 0.91
CA ILE A 69 -9.30 -1.18 1.26
C ILE A 69 -8.41 -1.72 0.13
N PHE A 70 -8.90 -1.67 -1.12
CA PHE A 70 -8.16 -2.19 -2.26
C PHE A 70 -6.86 -1.41 -2.50
N TRP A 71 -6.90 -0.08 -2.42
CA TRP A 71 -5.69 0.76 -2.48
C TRP A 71 -4.74 0.52 -1.30
N GLY A 72 -5.30 0.27 -0.11
CA GLY A 72 -4.56 -0.06 1.10
C GLY A 72 -3.73 -1.33 0.95
N ILE A 73 -4.26 -2.35 0.27
CA ILE A 73 -3.51 -3.57 -0.07
C ILE A 73 -2.27 -3.22 -0.92
N GLY A 74 -2.44 -2.41 -1.97
CA GLY A 74 -1.32 -1.96 -2.81
C GLY A 74 -0.28 -1.16 -2.02
N LEU A 75 -0.73 -0.31 -1.09
CA LEU A 75 0.14 0.46 -0.21
C LEU A 75 0.92 -0.45 0.76
N LEU A 76 0.30 -1.50 1.29
CA LEU A 76 0.95 -2.51 2.14
C LEU A 76 2.05 -3.27 1.38
N PHE A 77 1.83 -3.65 0.12
CA PHE A 77 2.87 -4.24 -0.71
C PHE A 77 4.02 -3.27 -0.97
N HIS A 78 3.72 -1.99 -1.23
CA HIS A 78 4.75 -0.97 -1.40
C HIS A 78 5.59 -0.77 -0.13
N ALA A 79 4.93 -0.68 1.04
CA ALA A 79 5.58 -0.63 2.34
C ALA A 79 6.52 -1.83 2.54
N SER A 80 5.99 -3.05 2.31
CA SER A 80 6.75 -4.30 2.47
C SER A 80 8.03 -4.30 1.66
N LYS A 81 7.96 -3.84 0.39
CA LYS A 81 9.12 -3.71 -0.51
C LYS A 81 10.12 -2.66 -0.04
N VAL A 82 9.65 -1.50 0.39
CA VAL A 82 10.49 -0.34 0.75
C VAL A 82 11.23 -0.57 2.06
N PHE A 83 10.51 -1.08 3.07
CA PHE A 83 11.06 -1.39 4.38
C PHE A 83 11.80 -2.73 4.42
N GLN A 84 11.81 -3.47 3.30
CA GLN A 84 12.38 -4.82 3.23
C GLN A 84 11.91 -5.68 4.40
N TYR A 85 10.60 -5.70 4.59
CA TYR A 85 10.04 -6.47 5.66
C TYR A 85 10.30 -7.96 5.39
N ASN A 86 11.21 -8.54 6.17
CA ASN A 86 11.53 -9.96 6.08
C ASN A 86 10.40 -10.74 6.75
N PHE A 87 9.39 -11.07 5.97
CA PHE A 87 8.32 -11.94 6.42
C PHE A 87 8.91 -13.33 6.77
N PRO A 88 8.78 -13.80 8.02
CA PRO A 88 9.35 -15.08 8.44
C PRO A 88 8.86 -16.25 7.59
N PHE A 89 7.61 -16.20 7.11
CA PHE A 89 7.05 -17.24 6.25
C PHE A 89 7.69 -17.30 4.86
N ILE A 90 8.06 -16.15 4.27
CA ILE A 90 8.74 -16.09 2.96
C ILE A 90 10.15 -16.66 3.12
N LYS A 91 10.88 -16.19 4.14
CA LYS A 91 12.23 -16.68 4.43
C LYS A 91 12.25 -18.19 4.68
N ASN A 92 11.34 -18.70 5.52
CA ASN A 92 11.23 -20.15 5.76
C ASN A 92 10.84 -20.93 4.49
N TRP A 93 10.07 -20.34 3.58
CA TRP A 93 9.76 -20.95 2.29
C TRP A 93 10.98 -20.96 1.36
N GLU A 94 11.72 -19.86 1.26
CA GLU A 94 12.97 -19.76 0.50
C GLU A 94 14.01 -20.76 1.01
N ASP A 95 14.24 -20.82 2.32
CA ASP A 95 15.16 -21.76 2.95
C ASP A 95 14.79 -23.23 2.64
N ARG A 96 13.49 -23.55 2.63
CA ARG A 96 13.00 -24.88 2.22
C ARG A 96 13.25 -25.15 0.73
N GLN A 97 13.04 -24.18 -0.16
CA GLN A 97 13.31 -24.40 -1.59
C GLN A 97 14.80 -24.58 -1.85
N ILE A 98 15.66 -23.77 -1.23
CA ILE A 98 17.12 -23.91 -1.33
C ILE A 98 17.54 -25.31 -0.87
N LYS A 99 17.04 -25.77 0.28
CA LYS A 99 17.34 -27.12 0.77
C LYS A 99 16.89 -28.21 -0.20
N ARG A 100 15.71 -28.09 -0.80
CA ARG A 100 15.23 -29.03 -1.83
C ARG A 100 16.16 -29.09 -3.05
N PHE A 101 16.60 -27.95 -3.57
CA PHE A 101 17.54 -27.93 -4.70
C PHE A 101 18.91 -28.51 -4.33
N MET A 102 19.37 -28.34 -3.09
CA MET A 102 20.63 -28.93 -2.61
C MET A 102 20.55 -30.44 -2.36
N ASP A 103 19.36 -30.96 -2.03
CA ASP A 103 19.11 -32.39 -1.80
C ASP A 103 18.78 -33.14 -3.11
N GLU A 104 18.43 -32.42 -4.19
CA GLU A 104 18.14 -32.95 -5.54
C GLU A 104 19.39 -33.03 -6.45
N ASP A 105 20.56 -32.56 -5.98
CA ASP A 105 21.91 -32.70 -6.60
C ASP A 105 22.77 -33.73 -5.84
#